data_AF-A0A0J9TZS0-F1
#
_entry.id   AF-A0A0J9TZS0-F1
#
_cell.length_a   1.000
_cell.length_b   1.000
_cell.length_c   1.000
_cell.angle_alpha   90.00
_cell.angle_beta   90.00
_cell.angle_gamma   90.00
#
_symmetry.space_group_name_H-M   'P 1'
#
loop_
_entity.id
_entity.type
_entity.pdbx_description
1 polymer ?
#
loop_
_entity_poly.entity_id
_entity_poly.type
_entity_poly.pdbx_seq_one_letter_code
_entity_poly.pdbx_strand_id
1 'polypeptide(L)'
;MNPWNTDVRVKCNLKSDKLYKMLCQIEQSLKYIREYITLFDVDIKMALDYLIYWFYGQLNEIGNNVNNINLFHNKVTKYMNDEFPELQDYLNKKYIKSYNIKVLQNKKKLYDFLNYYIYIKDMLSKGRNNQDYCNYIGYIFKLYKEIHDDYNSMNSGWYDDEIELFKTKFSDVDKEINLLEEKCPHINLNLIFDKNNKSIRLIEQEKSKEKVEKTFESIKTIPQV
;
A
#
# COMPACT_ATOMS: atom_id res chain seq x y z
N MET A 1 -14.65 14.30 19.47
CA MET A 1 -14.43 13.17 20.41
C MET A 1 -13.35 12.29 19.83
N ASN A 2 -12.30 11.99 20.61
CA ASN A 2 -11.20 11.14 20.15
C ASN A 2 -11.69 9.68 20.21
N PRO A 3 -11.83 8.95 19.09
CA PRO A 3 -12.36 7.59 19.09
C PRO A 3 -11.49 6.61 19.87
N TRP A 4 -10.26 7.02 20.18
CA TRP A 4 -9.23 6.27 20.90
C TRP A 4 -9.28 6.45 22.42
N ASN A 5 -10.31 7.11 22.95
CA ASN A 5 -10.47 7.32 24.38
C ASN A 5 -11.77 6.66 24.87
N THR A 6 -11.86 5.34 24.72
CA THR A 6 -12.83 4.53 25.45
C THR A 6 -12.13 3.78 26.57
N ASP A 7 -12.77 3.85 27.72
CA ASP A 7 -12.28 3.54 29.05
C ASP A 7 -12.30 2.03 29.33
N VAL A 8 -11.55 1.26 28.54
CA VAL A 8 -11.22 -0.14 28.86
C VAL A 8 -9.71 -0.31 28.78
N ARG A 9 -9.01 0.29 29.75
CA ARG A 9 -7.57 0.08 29.92
C ARG A 9 -7.32 -1.27 30.59
N VAL A 10 -7.18 -2.33 29.80
CA VAL A 10 -6.10 -3.28 30.12
C VAL A 10 -4.81 -2.47 29.91
N LYS A 11 -4.22 -1.99 31.01
CA LYS A 11 -3.05 -1.11 30.97
C LYS A 11 -1.89 -1.86 30.30
N CYS A 12 -1.68 -1.62 29.01
CA CYS A 12 -0.39 -1.89 28.38
C CYS A 12 0.68 -1.28 29.29
N ASN A 13 1.58 -2.12 29.83
CA ASN A 13 2.56 -1.65 30.79
C ASN A 13 3.45 -0.61 30.10
N LEU A 14 3.30 0.66 30.48
CA LEU A 14 4.02 1.79 29.88
C LEU A 14 5.53 1.75 30.16
N LYS A 15 5.99 0.87 31.06
CA LYS A 15 7.40 0.60 31.33
C LYS A 15 8.01 -0.49 30.43
N SER A 16 7.20 -1.14 29.58
CA SER A 16 7.70 -2.15 28.63
C SER A 16 8.43 -1.51 27.45
N ASP A 17 9.34 -2.27 26.82
CA ASP A 17 10.02 -1.87 25.59
C ASP A 17 9.00 -1.42 24.53
N LYS A 18 9.39 -0.41 23.73
CA LYS A 18 8.56 0.23 22.70
C LYS A 18 7.81 -0.78 21.83
N LEU A 19 8.46 -1.88 21.44
CA LEU A 19 7.86 -2.94 20.64
C LEU A 19 6.67 -3.58 21.35
N TYR A 20 6.82 -3.93 22.63
CA TYR A 20 5.77 -4.58 23.41
C TYR A 20 4.60 -3.65 23.69
N LYS A 21 4.88 -2.36 23.94
CA LYS A 21 3.83 -1.35 24.07
C LYS A 21 2.98 -1.27 22.81
N MET A 22 3.63 -1.23 21.64
CA MET A 22 2.96 -1.14 20.36
C MET A 22 2.19 -2.42 20.01
N LEU A 23 2.75 -3.60 20.26
CA LEU A 23 2.06 -4.88 20.11
C LEU A 23 0.82 -4.98 20.99
N CYS A 24 0.90 -4.51 22.23
CA CYS A 24 -0.26 -4.45 23.11
C CYS A 24 -1.34 -3.51 22.56
N GLN A 25 -0.96 -2.34 22.04
CA GLN A 25 -1.92 -1.43 21.40
C GLN A 25 -2.61 -2.07 20.19
N ILE A 26 -1.86 -2.81 19.36
CA ILE A 26 -2.43 -3.54 18.22
C ILE A 26 -3.44 -4.59 18.67
N GLU A 27 -3.07 -5.41 19.65
CA GLU A 27 -3.95 -6.44 20.20
C GLU A 27 -5.26 -5.84 20.74
N GLN A 28 -5.18 -4.72 21.45
CA GLN A 28 -6.39 -4.04 21.96
C GLN A 28 -7.23 -3.44 20.83
N SER A 29 -6.61 -2.76 19.86
CA SER A 29 -7.34 -2.20 18.72
C SER A 29 -8.09 -3.28 17.93
N LEU A 30 -7.50 -4.45 17.74
CA LEU A 30 -8.13 -5.57 17.04
C LEU A 30 -9.37 -6.11 17.78
N LYS A 31 -9.36 -6.14 19.11
CA LYS A 31 -10.52 -6.60 19.91
C LYS A 31 -11.75 -5.72 19.72
N TYR A 32 -11.56 -4.41 19.59
CA TYR A 32 -12.67 -3.45 19.45
C TYR A 32 -13.05 -3.15 18.00
N ILE A 33 -12.18 -3.45 17.03
CA ILE A 33 -12.43 -3.03 15.64
C ILE A 33 -13.69 -3.68 15.07
N ARG A 34 -14.02 -4.92 15.47
CA ARG A 34 -15.23 -5.61 15.01
C ARG A 34 -16.50 -4.86 15.40
N GLU A 35 -16.57 -4.36 16.64
CA GLU A 35 -17.71 -3.57 17.12
C GLU A 35 -17.89 -2.29 16.30
N TYR A 36 -16.79 -1.59 16.00
CA TYR A 36 -16.83 -0.38 15.17
C TYR A 36 -17.19 -0.66 13.71
N ILE A 37 -16.67 -1.74 13.13
CA ILE A 37 -17.00 -2.17 11.76
C ILE A 37 -18.51 -2.42 11.66
N THR A 38 -19.10 -3.12 12.61
CA THR A 38 -20.55 -3.37 12.65
C THR A 38 -21.34 -2.09 12.91
N LEU A 39 -20.92 -1.25 13.86
CA LEU A 39 -21.64 -0.02 14.22
C LEU A 39 -21.72 0.97 13.05
N PHE A 40 -20.65 1.10 12.28
CA PHE A 40 -20.55 2.04 11.17
C PHE A 40 -20.88 1.42 9.81
N ASP A 41 -21.31 0.15 9.78
CA ASP A 41 -21.62 -0.62 8.56
C ASP A 41 -20.48 -0.55 7.52
N VAL A 42 -19.26 -0.76 7.99
CA VAL A 42 -18.05 -0.74 7.17
C VAL A 42 -17.78 -2.14 6.63
N ASP A 43 -17.37 -2.26 5.37
CA ASP A 43 -16.90 -3.54 4.85
C ASP A 43 -15.68 -4.04 5.65
N ILE A 44 -15.81 -5.25 6.21
CA ILE A 44 -14.80 -5.81 7.10
C ILE A 44 -13.44 -5.99 6.42
N LYS A 45 -13.41 -6.38 5.15
CA LYS A 45 -12.14 -6.57 4.40
C LYS A 45 -11.47 -5.23 4.15
N MET A 46 -12.23 -4.22 3.77
CA MET A 46 -11.73 -2.85 3.62
C MET A 46 -11.15 -2.33 4.94
N ALA A 47 -11.84 -2.50 6.07
CA ALA A 47 -11.34 -2.08 7.37
C ALA A 47 -10.03 -2.80 7.76
N LEU A 48 -9.94 -4.10 7.51
CA LEU A 48 -8.75 -4.90 7.77
C LEU A 48 -7.59 -4.54 6.84
N ASP A 49 -7.86 -4.21 5.57
CA ASP A 49 -6.85 -3.67 4.65
C ASP A 49 -6.25 -2.40 5.23
N TYR A 50 -7.08 -1.41 5.57
CA TYR A 50 -6.60 -0.17 6.21
C TYR A 50 -5.73 -0.45 7.44
N LEU A 51 -6.15 -1.41 8.27
CA LEU A 51 -5.42 -1.78 9.47
C LEU A 51 -4.05 -2.41 9.15
N ILE A 52 -3.97 -3.28 8.14
CA ILE A 52 -2.71 -3.86 7.65
C ILE A 52 -1.74 -2.77 7.21
N TYR A 53 -2.18 -1.81 6.38
CA TYR A 53 -1.33 -0.71 5.96
C TYR A 53 -0.96 0.21 7.11
N TRP A 54 -1.83 0.36 8.12
CA TRP A 54 -1.47 1.08 9.34
C TRP A 54 -0.35 0.35 10.11
N PHE A 55 -0.41 -0.98 10.25
CA PHE A 55 0.66 -1.78 10.87
C PHE A 55 2.01 -1.64 10.15
N TYR A 56 2.01 -1.54 8.81
CA TYR A 56 3.23 -1.23 8.06
C TYR A 56 3.84 0.13 8.43
N GLY A 57 3.01 1.11 8.74
CA GLY A 57 3.47 2.40 9.26
C GLY A 57 4.14 2.28 10.64
N GLN A 58 3.61 1.40 11.50
CA GLN A 58 4.12 1.17 12.85
C GLN A 58 5.52 0.55 12.84
N LEU A 59 5.84 -0.31 11.87
CA LEU A 59 7.16 -0.92 11.75
C LEU A 59 8.30 0.10 11.57
N ASN A 60 8.02 1.30 11.06
CA ASN A 60 8.99 2.39 10.98
C ASN A 60 9.51 2.84 12.35
N GLU A 61 8.67 2.68 13.37
CA GLU A 61 8.99 3.11 14.72
C GLU A 61 9.89 2.13 15.48
N ILE A 62 9.96 0.87 15.04
CA ILE A 62 10.75 -0.20 15.66
C ILE A 62 12.20 -0.21 15.15
N GLY A 63 12.46 0.38 13.98
CA GLY A 63 13.76 0.36 13.31
C GLY A 63 14.07 -0.97 12.62
N ASN A 64 15.31 -1.17 12.18
CA ASN A 64 15.72 -2.28 11.31
C ASN A 64 16.16 -3.56 12.05
N ASN A 65 15.79 -3.72 13.33
CA ASN A 65 16.14 -4.94 14.07
C ASN A 65 15.30 -6.12 13.58
N VAL A 66 15.95 -7.08 12.91
CA VAL A 66 15.30 -8.24 12.29
C VAL A 66 14.51 -9.07 13.30
N ASN A 67 15.01 -9.26 14.52
CA ASN A 67 14.30 -10.02 15.56
C ASN A 67 13.03 -9.31 16.00
N ASN A 68 13.09 -7.99 16.14
CA ASN A 68 11.92 -7.18 16.51
C ASN A 68 10.88 -7.18 15.38
N ILE A 69 11.30 -7.08 14.12
CA ILE A 69 10.42 -7.16 12.95
C ILE A 69 9.76 -8.54 12.85
N ASN A 70 10.54 -9.62 13.04
CA ASN A 70 10.02 -10.98 13.05
C ASN A 70 8.98 -11.17 14.18
N LEU A 71 9.32 -10.72 15.39
CA LEU A 71 8.42 -10.78 16.54
C LEU A 71 7.13 -9.99 16.27
N PHE A 72 7.25 -8.80 15.67
CA PHE A 72 6.10 -7.99 15.28
C PHE A 72 5.19 -8.74 14.31
N HIS A 73 5.73 -9.22 13.19
CA HIS A 73 4.96 -9.95 12.19
C HIS A 73 4.27 -11.19 12.77
N ASN A 74 4.98 -11.97 13.58
CA ASN A 74 4.39 -13.19 14.16
C ASN A 74 3.25 -12.88 15.13
N LYS A 75 3.40 -11.83 15.95
CA LYS A 75 2.34 -11.41 16.88
C LYS A 75 1.15 -10.82 16.15
N VAL A 76 1.36 -9.92 15.19
CA VAL A 76 0.28 -9.31 14.41
C VAL A 76 -0.50 -10.36 13.62
N THR A 77 0.17 -11.29 12.94
CA THR A 77 -0.51 -12.39 12.24
C THR A 77 -1.34 -13.23 13.20
N LYS A 78 -0.78 -13.58 14.37
CA LYS A 78 -1.53 -14.32 15.38
C LYS A 78 -2.78 -13.55 15.82
N TYR A 79 -2.63 -12.29 16.21
CA TYR A 79 -3.75 -11.47 16.67
C TYR A 79 -4.84 -11.33 15.61
N MET A 80 -4.49 -11.08 14.35
CA MET A 80 -5.48 -10.98 13.29
C MET A 80 -6.22 -12.31 13.06
N ASN A 81 -5.52 -13.46 13.07
CA ASN A 81 -6.14 -14.76 12.85
C ASN A 81 -6.97 -15.23 14.06
N ASP A 82 -6.59 -14.85 15.28
CA ASP A 82 -7.36 -15.13 16.49
C ASP A 82 -8.67 -14.31 16.52
N GLU A 83 -8.62 -13.04 16.10
CA GLU A 83 -9.78 -12.13 16.10
C GLU A 83 -10.68 -12.28 14.86
N PHE A 84 -10.12 -12.72 13.72
CA PHE A 84 -10.81 -12.90 12.44
C PHE A 84 -10.50 -14.26 11.81
N PRO A 85 -10.80 -15.38 12.50
CA PRO A 85 -10.51 -16.72 12.00
C PRO A 85 -11.21 -17.01 10.66
N GLU A 86 -12.39 -16.43 10.44
CA GLU A 86 -13.16 -16.57 9.21
C GLU A 86 -12.50 -15.88 7.98
N LEU A 87 -11.53 -15.00 8.21
CA LEU A 87 -10.79 -14.29 7.16
C LEU A 87 -9.31 -14.68 7.12
N GLN A 88 -8.91 -15.76 7.79
CA GLN A 88 -7.51 -16.15 7.91
C GLN A 88 -6.79 -16.28 6.55
N ASP A 89 -7.40 -16.93 5.56
CA ASP A 89 -6.80 -17.09 4.23
C ASP A 89 -6.61 -15.74 3.51
N TYR A 90 -7.61 -14.87 3.63
CA TYR A 90 -7.56 -13.51 3.10
C TYR A 90 -6.42 -12.71 3.75
N LEU A 91 -6.37 -12.72 5.08
CA LEU A 91 -5.37 -11.98 5.87
C LEU A 91 -3.95 -12.48 5.62
N ASN A 92 -3.75 -13.80 5.54
CA ASN A 92 -2.45 -14.39 5.26
C ASN A 92 -1.95 -14.07 3.85
N LYS A 93 -2.85 -13.93 2.87
CA LYS A 93 -2.49 -13.46 1.52
C LYS A 93 -2.19 -11.96 1.50
N LYS A 94 -3.02 -11.16 2.16
CA LYS A 94 -2.93 -9.69 2.15
C LYS A 94 -1.73 -9.18 2.94
N TYR A 95 -1.45 -9.78 4.10
CA TYR A 95 -0.41 -9.33 5.02
C TYR A 95 0.97 -9.86 4.63
N ILE A 96 1.73 -9.04 3.91
CA ILE A 96 3.13 -9.29 3.58
C ILE A 96 4.04 -9.14 4.81
N LYS A 97 4.83 -10.19 5.10
CA LYS A 97 5.88 -10.23 6.13
C LYS A 97 7.25 -9.88 5.55
N SER A 98 7.47 -8.61 5.22
CA SER A 98 8.75 -8.17 4.65
C SER A 98 9.68 -7.60 5.73
N TYR A 99 10.91 -8.07 5.75
CA TYR A 99 11.98 -7.48 6.56
C TYR A 99 12.55 -6.20 5.95
N ASN A 100 12.20 -5.91 4.69
CA ASN A 100 12.55 -4.66 4.05
C ASN A 100 11.51 -3.59 4.42
N ILE A 101 11.80 -2.82 5.47
CA ILE A 101 10.93 -1.74 5.95
C ILE A 101 10.59 -0.74 4.84
N LYS A 102 11.51 -0.49 3.91
CA LYS A 102 11.27 0.41 2.78
C LYS A 102 10.12 -0.08 1.88
N VAL A 103 10.00 -1.39 1.69
CA VAL A 103 8.88 -1.98 0.92
C VAL A 103 7.57 -1.69 1.61
N LEU A 104 7.48 -1.96 2.91
CA LEU A 104 6.28 -1.73 3.70
C LEU A 104 5.88 -0.24 3.75
N GLN A 105 6.87 0.66 3.85
CA GLN A 105 6.66 2.11 3.77
C GLN A 105 6.08 2.52 2.42
N ASN A 106 6.65 2.00 1.34
CA ASN A 106 6.22 2.36 -0.01
C ASN A 106 4.81 1.84 -0.28
N LYS A 107 4.49 0.59 0.13
CA LYS A 107 3.13 0.02 0.08
C LYS A 107 2.13 0.92 0.79
N LYS A 108 2.43 1.32 2.03
CA LYS A 108 1.58 2.23 2.80
C LYS A 108 1.34 3.56 2.07
N LYS A 109 2.41 4.20 1.59
CA LYS A 109 2.32 5.51 0.91
C LYS A 109 1.43 5.44 -0.33
N LEU A 110 1.60 4.40 -1.16
CA LEU A 110 0.75 4.19 -2.32
C LEU A 110 -0.71 3.96 -1.92
N TYR A 111 -0.95 3.04 -0.98
CA TYR A 111 -2.32 2.71 -0.55
C TYR A 111 -3.05 3.91 0.06
N ASP A 112 -2.39 4.66 0.96
CA ASP A 112 -2.96 5.87 1.55
C ASP A 112 -3.26 6.91 0.46
N PHE A 113 -2.33 7.17 -0.44
CA PHE A 113 -2.56 8.09 -1.57
C PHE A 113 -3.78 7.68 -2.40
N LEU A 114 -3.87 6.41 -2.79
CA LEU A 114 -4.93 5.92 -3.66
C LEU A 114 -6.32 6.01 -3.03
N ASN A 115 -6.42 5.79 -1.71
CA ASN A 115 -7.66 5.95 -0.98
C ASN A 115 -8.03 7.42 -0.77
N TYR A 116 -7.06 8.28 -0.49
CA TYR A 116 -7.32 9.71 -0.26
C TYR A 116 -7.35 10.56 -1.53
N TYR A 117 -7.04 9.99 -2.71
CA TYR A 117 -6.94 10.73 -3.96
C TYR A 117 -8.23 11.46 -4.34
N ILE A 118 -9.41 10.91 -4.01
CA ILE A 118 -10.68 11.58 -4.25
C ILE A 118 -10.78 12.93 -3.52
N TYR A 119 -10.29 13.01 -2.28
CA TYR A 119 -10.29 14.24 -1.50
C TYR A 119 -9.21 15.20 -1.98
N ILE A 120 -8.07 14.68 -2.43
CA ILE A 120 -7.02 15.49 -3.06
C ILE A 120 -7.59 16.17 -4.31
N LYS A 121 -8.33 15.45 -5.16
CA LYS A 121 -8.99 16.01 -6.34
C LYS A 121 -10.00 17.10 -5.97
N ASP A 122 -10.85 16.85 -4.98
CA ASP A 122 -11.82 17.85 -4.50
C ASP A 122 -11.13 19.14 -4.02
N MET A 123 -10.02 19.01 -3.30
CA MET A 123 -9.23 20.17 -2.85
C MET A 123 -8.57 20.92 -4.02
N LEU A 124 -8.01 20.21 -5.00
CA LEU A 124 -7.45 20.80 -6.22
C LEU A 124 -8.50 21.56 -7.03
N SER A 125 -9.70 20.99 -7.17
CA SER A 125 -10.83 21.64 -7.86
C SER A 125 -11.27 22.92 -7.15
N LYS A 126 -11.13 22.99 -5.82
CA LYS A 126 -11.42 24.18 -5.00
C LYS A 126 -10.29 25.21 -4.98
N GLY A 127 -9.15 24.95 -5.61
CA GLY A 127 -8.00 25.87 -5.66
C GLY A 127 -7.27 26.04 -4.32
N ARG A 128 -7.43 25.10 -3.37
CA ARG A 128 -6.85 25.21 -2.02
C ARG A 128 -5.56 24.38 -1.92
N ASN A 129 -4.48 25.01 -1.45
CA ASN A 129 -3.18 24.35 -1.22
C ASN A 129 -2.70 23.54 -2.43
N ASN A 130 -2.97 24.02 -3.65
CA ASN A 130 -2.71 23.28 -4.87
C ASN A 130 -1.25 22.83 -4.97
N GLN A 131 -0.29 23.68 -4.56
CA GLN A 131 1.12 23.33 -4.66
C GLN A 131 1.50 22.12 -3.79
N ASP A 132 1.02 22.04 -2.55
CA ASP A 132 1.34 20.92 -1.65
C ASP A 132 0.74 19.61 -2.16
N TYR A 133 -0.51 19.67 -2.64
CA TYR A 133 -1.16 18.52 -3.25
C TYR A 133 -0.46 18.08 -4.54
N CYS A 134 -0.09 19.01 -5.42
CA CYS A 134 0.65 18.71 -6.64
C CYS A 134 2.04 18.12 -6.33
N ASN A 135 2.75 18.67 -5.35
CA ASN A 135 4.03 18.11 -4.88
C ASN A 135 3.85 16.67 -4.38
N TYR A 136 2.80 16.41 -3.61
CA TYR A 136 2.49 15.08 -3.10
C TYR A 136 2.13 14.09 -4.23
N ILE A 137 1.31 14.50 -5.21
CA ILE A 137 1.01 13.69 -6.40
C ILE A 137 2.29 13.38 -7.17
N GLY A 138 3.13 14.39 -7.43
CA GLY A 138 4.39 14.21 -8.14
C GLY A 138 5.35 13.26 -7.41
N TYR A 139 5.41 13.34 -6.08
CA TYR A 139 6.16 12.41 -5.25
C TYR A 139 5.67 10.97 -5.40
N ILE A 140 4.35 10.76 -5.35
CA ILE A 140 3.76 9.43 -5.49
C ILE A 140 3.94 8.87 -6.91
N PHE A 141 3.84 9.69 -7.94
CA PHE A 141 4.08 9.27 -9.33
C PHE A 141 5.53 8.84 -9.54
N LYS A 142 6.49 9.55 -8.93
CA LYS A 142 7.89 9.13 -8.93
C LYS A 142 8.07 7.79 -8.21
N LEU A 143 7.46 7.63 -7.03
CA LEU A 143 7.53 6.39 -6.25
C LEU A 143 6.93 5.19 -7.03
N TYR A 144 5.77 5.38 -7.64
CA TYR A 144 5.12 4.34 -8.45
C TYR A 144 6.02 3.92 -9.61
N LYS A 145 6.63 4.88 -10.31
CA LYS A 145 7.61 4.60 -11.36
C LYS A 145 8.82 3.83 -10.84
N GLU A 146 9.42 4.26 -9.73
CA GLU A 146 10.59 3.58 -9.12
C GLU A 146 10.30 2.11 -8.79
N ILE A 147 9.10 1.81 -8.27
CA ILE A 147 8.68 0.43 -7.97
C ILE A 147 8.61 -0.44 -9.22
N HIS A 148 8.15 0.13 -10.34
CA HIS A 148 8.03 -0.63 -11.58
C HIS A 148 9.35 -0.74 -12.35
N ASP A 149 10.22 0.27 -12.26
CA ASP A 149 11.54 0.24 -12.88
C ASP A 149 12.49 -0.72 -12.12
N ASP A 150 12.24 -0.99 -10.82
CA ASP A 150 12.96 -2.01 -10.05
C ASP A 150 12.39 -3.42 -10.32
N TYR A 151 13.13 -4.21 -11.12
CA TYR A 151 12.80 -5.59 -11.47
C TYR A 151 12.47 -6.48 -10.25
N ASN A 152 13.17 -6.32 -9.12
CA ASN A 152 12.91 -7.13 -7.93
C ASN A 152 11.60 -6.72 -7.27
N SER A 153 11.36 -5.42 -7.13
CA SER A 153 10.09 -4.90 -6.61
C SER A 153 8.93 -5.34 -7.49
N MET A 154 9.07 -5.24 -8.82
CA MET A 154 8.03 -5.57 -9.77
C MET A 154 7.70 -7.06 -9.83
N ASN A 155 8.70 -7.95 -9.76
CA ASN A 155 8.49 -9.39 -9.85
C ASN A 155 8.27 -10.10 -8.51
N SER A 156 8.43 -9.38 -7.39
CA SER A 156 8.19 -9.93 -6.06
C SER A 156 6.71 -10.21 -5.77
N GLY A 157 5.79 -9.61 -6.54
CA GLY A 157 4.36 -9.58 -6.24
C GLY A 157 4.02 -8.71 -5.02
N TRP A 158 4.99 -8.04 -4.40
CA TRP A 158 4.76 -7.27 -3.18
C TRP A 158 3.84 -6.08 -3.41
N TYR A 159 3.76 -5.54 -4.62
CA TYR A 159 2.97 -4.35 -4.92
C TYR A 159 1.71 -4.61 -5.76
N ASP A 160 1.36 -5.86 -6.02
CA ASP A 160 0.29 -6.23 -6.96
C ASP A 160 -1.04 -5.53 -6.65
N ASP A 161 -1.46 -5.55 -5.38
CA ASP A 161 -2.68 -4.89 -4.92
C ASP A 161 -2.64 -3.37 -5.11
N GLU A 162 -1.50 -2.71 -4.85
CA GLU A 162 -1.39 -1.25 -5.03
C GLU A 162 -1.34 -0.89 -6.52
N ILE A 163 -0.71 -1.72 -7.34
CA ILE A 163 -0.64 -1.54 -8.79
C ILE A 163 -2.04 -1.69 -9.40
N GLU A 164 -2.80 -2.71 -9.00
CA GLU A 164 -4.18 -2.90 -9.44
C GLU A 164 -5.05 -1.72 -9.01
N LEU A 165 -4.97 -1.32 -7.73
CA LEU A 165 -5.73 -0.19 -7.22
C LEU A 165 -5.38 1.12 -7.95
N PHE A 166 -4.10 1.33 -8.29
CA PHE A 166 -3.66 2.47 -9.09
C PHE A 166 -4.28 2.45 -10.49
N LYS A 167 -4.21 1.31 -11.19
CA LYS A 167 -4.80 1.16 -12.52
C LYS A 167 -6.30 1.45 -12.51
N THR A 168 -7.02 0.93 -11.51
CA THR A 168 -8.46 1.20 -11.35
C THR A 168 -8.74 2.68 -11.06
N LYS A 169 -7.95 3.30 -10.18
CA LYS A 169 -8.12 4.72 -9.80
C LYS A 169 -7.90 5.68 -10.96
N PHE A 170 -6.96 5.37 -11.83
CA PHE A 170 -6.55 6.20 -12.98
C PHE A 170 -7.03 5.64 -14.34
N SER A 171 -8.08 4.83 -14.33
CA SER A 171 -8.63 4.17 -15.52
C SER A 171 -9.22 5.16 -16.55
N ASP A 172 -9.79 6.28 -16.08
CA ASP A 172 -10.23 7.40 -16.93
C ASP A 172 -9.05 8.36 -17.20
N VAL A 173 -8.11 7.88 -18.02
CA VAL A 173 -6.81 8.54 -18.23
C VAL A 173 -6.96 9.95 -18.78
N ASP A 174 -7.86 10.18 -19.73
CA ASP A 174 -8.08 11.50 -20.33
C ASP A 174 -8.53 12.53 -19.29
N LYS A 175 -9.50 12.16 -18.44
CA LYS A 175 -10.00 13.04 -17.40
C LYS A 175 -8.93 13.36 -16.36
N GLU A 176 -8.12 12.37 -15.99
CA GLU A 176 -7.03 12.56 -15.02
C GLU A 176 -5.92 13.44 -15.60
N ILE A 177 -5.50 13.22 -16.86
CA ILE A 177 -4.53 14.08 -17.53
C ILE A 177 -5.03 15.52 -17.58
N ASN A 178 -6.26 15.75 -18.07
CA ASN A 178 -6.81 17.10 -18.21
C ASN A 178 -6.87 17.84 -16.85
N LEU A 179 -7.35 17.16 -15.80
CA LEU A 179 -7.40 17.73 -14.46
C LEU A 179 -6.00 18.10 -13.95
N LEU A 180 -5.05 17.20 -14.10
CA LEU A 180 -3.71 17.39 -13.55
C LEU A 180 -2.88 18.39 -14.36
N GLU A 181 -3.07 18.49 -15.67
CA GLU A 181 -2.44 19.55 -16.48
C GLU A 181 -2.96 20.93 -16.10
N GLU A 182 -4.27 21.05 -15.87
CA GLU A 182 -4.89 22.31 -15.48
C GLU A 182 -4.49 22.72 -14.05
N LYS A 183 -4.56 21.78 -13.09
CA LYS A 183 -4.40 22.10 -11.66
C LYS A 183 -2.97 21.95 -11.16
N CYS A 184 -2.16 21.13 -11.82
CA CYS A 184 -0.80 20.78 -11.42
C CYS A 184 0.20 20.88 -12.59
N PRO A 185 0.38 22.05 -13.23
CA PRO A 185 1.16 22.18 -14.48
C PRO A 185 2.64 21.78 -14.36
N HIS A 186 3.18 21.73 -13.13
CA HIS A 186 4.59 21.40 -12.89
C HIS A 186 4.86 19.90 -12.66
N ILE A 187 3.83 19.05 -12.55
CA ILE A 187 4.07 17.61 -12.36
C ILE A 187 4.35 16.93 -13.70
N ASN A 188 5.34 16.02 -13.70
CA ASN A 188 5.66 15.27 -14.90
C ASN A 188 4.69 14.09 -15.08
N LEU A 189 3.58 14.33 -15.76
CA LEU A 189 2.57 13.30 -16.08
C LEU A 189 3.12 12.16 -16.95
N ASN A 190 4.17 12.41 -17.75
CA ASN A 190 4.79 11.39 -18.59
C ASN A 190 5.51 10.31 -17.77
N LEU A 191 5.63 10.45 -16.45
CA LEU A 191 6.12 9.36 -15.60
C LEU A 191 5.12 8.20 -15.57
N ILE A 192 3.83 8.50 -15.62
CA ILE A 192 2.74 7.55 -15.41
C ILE A 192 1.89 7.36 -16.66
N PHE A 193 1.67 8.40 -17.45
CA PHE A 193 0.75 8.37 -18.57
C PHE A 193 1.47 8.39 -19.91
N ASP A 194 0.92 7.64 -20.86
CA ASP A 194 1.18 7.80 -22.28
C ASP A 194 0.07 8.70 -22.84
N LYS A 195 0.39 9.98 -23.05
CA LYS A 195 -0.56 10.97 -23.54
C LYS A 195 -1.04 10.68 -24.97
N ASN A 196 -0.22 10.01 -25.78
CA ASN A 196 -0.56 9.70 -27.16
C ASN A 196 -1.56 8.54 -27.21
N ASN A 197 -1.28 7.51 -26.42
CA ASN A 197 -2.13 6.31 -26.37
C ASN A 197 -3.24 6.40 -25.32
N LYS A 198 -3.32 7.51 -24.58
CA LYS A 198 -4.30 7.77 -23.52
C LYS A 198 -4.38 6.61 -22.53
N SER A 199 -3.23 6.10 -22.14
CA SER A 199 -3.10 4.94 -21.28
C SER A 199 -2.18 5.23 -20.11
N ILE A 200 -2.34 4.46 -19.03
CA ILE A 200 -1.29 4.36 -18.02
C ILE A 200 -0.14 3.62 -18.70
N ARG A 201 1.07 4.18 -18.66
CA ARG A 201 2.27 3.52 -19.16
C ARG A 201 2.34 2.15 -18.53
N LEU A 202 2.22 1.13 -19.37
CA LEU A 202 2.55 -0.24 -19.02
C LEU A 202 4.05 -0.26 -18.76
N ILE A 203 4.44 -0.16 -17.50
CA ILE A 203 5.85 -0.26 -17.13
C ILE A 203 6.19 -1.76 -17.19
N GLU A 204 6.80 -2.15 -18.31
CA GLU A 204 7.54 -3.39 -18.59
C GLU A 204 6.90 -4.76 -18.33
N GLN A 205 5.62 -4.88 -17.93
CA GLN A 205 4.98 -6.21 -17.77
C GLN A 205 4.94 -6.99 -19.10
N GLU A 206 4.66 -6.34 -20.22
CA GLU A 206 4.60 -7.01 -21.54
C GLU A 206 5.99 -7.22 -22.14
N LYS A 207 6.90 -6.25 -21.99
CA LYS A 207 8.26 -6.36 -22.53
C LYS A 207 9.11 -7.39 -21.81
N SER A 208 8.96 -7.52 -20.49
CA SER A 208 9.69 -8.53 -19.70
C SER A 208 9.13 -9.93 -19.90
N LYS A 209 7.80 -10.10 -19.98
CA LYS A 209 7.17 -11.39 -20.36
C LYS A 209 7.56 -11.82 -21.77
N GLU A 210 7.47 -10.95 -22.77
CA GLU A 210 7.93 -11.26 -24.14
C GLU A 210 9.42 -11.60 -24.16
N LYS A 211 10.25 -10.89 -23.40
CA LYS A 211 11.71 -11.13 -23.38
C LYS A 211 12.05 -12.46 -22.69
N VAL A 212 11.34 -12.80 -21.61
CA VAL A 212 11.49 -14.08 -20.92
C VAL A 212 10.97 -15.22 -21.79
N GLU A 213 9.80 -15.09 -22.41
CA GLU A 213 9.24 -16.08 -23.35
C GLU A 213 10.15 -16.31 -24.56
N LYS A 214 10.64 -15.24 -25.21
CA LYS A 214 11.61 -15.33 -26.32
C LYS A 214 12.91 -16.00 -25.89
N THR A 215 13.38 -15.74 -24.66
CA THR A 215 14.57 -16.40 -24.12
C THR A 215 14.31 -17.90 -23.86
N PHE A 216 13.17 -18.26 -23.26
CA PHE A 216 12.80 -19.66 -23.05
C PHE A 216 12.60 -20.45 -24.36
N GLU A 217 12.01 -19.84 -25.38
CA GLU A 217 11.87 -20.45 -26.71
C GLU A 217 13.24 -20.68 -27.37
N SER A 218 14.16 -19.71 -27.26
CA SER A 218 15.52 -19.84 -27.80
C SER A 218 16.35 -20.94 -27.12
N ILE A 219 16.06 -21.28 -25.86
CA ILE A 219 16.73 -22.37 -25.13
C ILE A 219 16.18 -23.74 -25.56
N LYS A 220 14.88 -23.83 -25.89
CA LYS A 220 14.23 -25.07 -26.34
C LYS A 220 14.66 -25.52 -27.74
N THR A 221 15.19 -24.61 -28.56
CA THR A 221 15.64 -24.90 -29.92
C THR A 221 17.12 -25.29 -30.03
N ILE A 222 17.86 -25.28 -28.91
CA ILE A 222 19.25 -25.77 -28.86
C ILE A 222 19.22 -27.31 -28.85
N PRO A 223 19.84 -28.00 -29.82
CA PRO A 223 19.90 -29.46 -29.82
C PRO A 223 20.58 -29.96 -28.55
N GLN A 224 19.92 -30.88 -27.83
CA GLN A 224 20.53 -31.57 -26.70
C GLN A 224 21.61 -32.51 -27.25
N VAL A 225 22.87 -32.27 -26.85
CA VAL A 225 24.05 -33.08 -27.18
C VAL A 225 24.09 -34.32 -26.30
#